data_AF-A0A7Y0S174-F1
#
_entry.id   AF-A0A7Y0S174-F1
#
_cell.length_a   1.000
_cell.length_b   1.000
_cell.length_c   1.000
_cell.angle_alpha   90.00
_cell.angle_beta   90.00
_cell.angle_gamma   90.00
#
_symmetry.space_group_name_H-M   'P 1'
#
loop_
_entity.id
_entity.type
_entity.pdbx_description
1 polymer ?
#
loop_
_entity_poly.entity_id
_entity_poly.type
_entity_poly.pdbx_seq_one_letter_code
_entity_poly.pdbx_strand_id
1 'polypeptide(L)' 'MKTNIASLASLIWSVADLLRGDFKQSQYGRIILPFTVLRRLECVLEANKQKVLVA' A
#
# COMPACT_ATOMS: atom_id res chain seq x y z
N MET A 1 -6.48 19.52 4.15
CA MET A 1 -5.17 18.90 4.47
C MET A 1 -4.53 18.47 3.15
N LYS A 2 -3.41 19.05 2.72
CA LYS A 2 -2.76 18.66 1.46
C LYS A 2 -2.12 17.28 1.65
N THR A 3 -2.71 16.25 1.07
CA THR A 3 -2.10 14.91 1.01
C THR A 3 -0.82 15.01 0.21
N ASN A 4 0.34 14.94 0.85
CA ASN A 4 1.63 14.97 0.17
C ASN A 4 1.89 13.59 -0.47
N ILE A 5 1.38 13.42 -1.70
CA ILE A 5 1.50 12.18 -2.48
C ILE A 5 2.96 11.80 -2.70
N ALA A 6 3.86 12.78 -2.85
CA ALA A 6 5.29 12.52 -3.04
C ALA A 6 5.92 11.87 -1.80
N SER A 7 5.62 12.37 -0.60
CA SER A 7 6.10 11.76 0.65
C SER A 7 5.56 10.34 0.85
N LEU A 8 4.30 10.09 0.49
CA LEU A 8 3.70 8.76 0.54
C LEU A 8 4.32 7.80 -0.48
N ALA A 9 4.58 8.28 -1.70
CA ALA A 9 5.28 7.50 -2.72
C ALA A 9 6.70 7.12 -2.25
N SER A 10 7.44 8.06 -1.67
CA SER A 10 8.77 7.78 -1.09
C SER A 10 8.71 6.76 0.05
N LEU A 11 7.71 6.85 0.93
CA LEU A 11 7.49 5.87 1.99
C LEU A 11 7.16 4.47 1.44
N ILE A 12 6.31 4.39 0.41
CA ILE A 12 5.96 3.12 -0.23
C ILE A 12 7.21 2.50 -0.88
N TRP A 13 8.03 3.32 -1.55
CA TRP A 13 9.26 2.85 -2.17
C TRP A 13 10.36 2.50 -1.18
N SER A 14 10.41 3.09 0.03
CA SER A 14 11.37 2.67 1.06
C SER A 14 11.09 1.26 1.60
N VAL A 15 9.85 0.77 1.49
CA VAL A 15 9.53 -0.64 1.81
C VAL A 15 10.11 -1.59 0.76
N ALA A 16 10.37 -1.13 -0.46
CA ALA A 16 11.00 -1.94 -1.51
C ALA A 16 12.43 -2.40 -1.15
N ASP A 17 13.08 -1.70 -0.22
CA ASP A 17 14.39 -2.10 0.30
C ASP A 17 14.33 -3.45 1.04
N LEU A 18 13.17 -3.82 1.60
CA LEU A 18 12.94 -5.14 2.22
C LEU A 18 12.86 -6.28 1.20
N LEU A 19 12.59 -5.96 -0.08
CA LEU A 19 12.52 -6.93 -1.17
C LEU A 19 13.88 -7.10 -1.87
N ARG A 20 14.89 -6.31 -1.48
CA ARG A 20 16.21 -6.33 -2.11
C ARG A 20 16.94 -7.63 -1.76
N GLY A 21 17.25 -8.41 -2.79
CA GLY A 21 17.93 -9.71 -2.67
C GLY A 21 17.08 -10.82 -3.29
N ASP A 22 15.85 -10.98 -2.82
CA ASP A 22 14.95 -12.05 -3.26
C ASP A 22 14.24 -11.75 -4.59
N PHE A 23 14.07 -10.46 -4.93
CA PHE A 23 13.34 -10.03 -6.13
C PHE A 23 14.13 -9.01 -6.96
N LYS A 24 13.93 -9.05 -8.28
CA LYS A 24 14.45 -8.02 -9.20
C LYS A 24 13.67 -6.73 -9.03
N GLN A 25 14.30 -5.57 -9.25
CA GLN A 25 13.62 -4.26 -9.19
C GLN A 25 12.39 -4.18 -10.09
N SER A 26 12.42 -4.83 -11.26
CA SER A 26 11.27 -4.91 -12.17
C SER A 26 10.08 -5.70 -11.59
N GLN A 27 10.30 -6.52 -10.56
CA GLN A 27 9.28 -7.30 -9.86
C GLN A 27 8.69 -6.55 -8.66
N TYR A 28 9.37 -5.53 -8.12
CA TYR A 28 8.90 -4.80 -6.93
C TYR A 28 7.51 -4.20 -7.14
N GLY A 29 7.24 -3.63 -8.31
CA GLY A 29 5.93 -3.09 -8.64
C GLY A 29 4.80 -4.13 -8.51
N ARG A 30 5.05 -5.39 -8.85
CA ARG A 30 4.05 -6.47 -8.73
C ARG A 30 3.71 -6.81 -7.30
N ILE A 31 4.62 -6.57 -6.36
CA ILE A 31 4.43 -6.85 -4.94
C ILE A 31 3.83 -5.62 -4.24
N ILE A 32 4.40 -4.44 -4.47
CA ILE A 32 4.04 -3.20 -3.78
C ILE A 32 2.65 -2.70 -4.18
N LEU A 33 2.25 -2.84 -5.45
CA LEU A 33 0.97 -2.33 -5.95
C LEU A 33 -0.24 -3.02 -5.28
N PRO A 34 -0.33 -4.36 -5.20
CA PRO A 34 -1.40 -5.04 -4.47
C PRO A 34 -1.55 -4.55 -3.02
N PHE A 35 -0.46 -4.43 -2.27
CA PHE A 35 -0.52 -3.95 -0.88
C PHE A 35 -0.96 -2.49 -0.79
N THR A 36 -0.51 -1.64 -1.71
CA THR A 36 -0.93 -0.24 -1.77
C THR A 36 -2.43 -0.13 -2.06
N VAL A 37 -2.95 -0.97 -2.97
CA VAL A 37 -4.38 -1.04 -3.30
C VAL A 37 -5.19 -1.57 -2.11
N LEU A 38 -4.73 -2.63 -1.44
CA LEU A 38 -5.37 -3.15 -0.23
C LEU A 38 -5.46 -2.08 0.85
N ARG A 39 -4.36 -1.35 1.11
CA ARG A 39 -4.39 -0.26 2.08
C ARG A 39 -5.39 0.84 1.70
N ARG A 40 -5.47 1.17 0.42
CA ARG A 40 -6.44 2.17 -0.07
C ARG A 40 -7.88 1.68 0.08
N LEU A 41 -8.14 0.40 -0.19
CA LEU A 41 -9.43 -0.24 0.04
C LEU A 41 -9.80 -0.23 1.53
N GLU A 42 -8.87 -0.57 2.42
CA GLU A 42 -9.09 -0.49 3.87
C GLU A 42 -9.47 0.92 4.31
N CYS A 43 -8.78 1.97 3.83
CA CYS A 43 -9.10 3.35 4.17
C CYS A 43 -10.50 3.77 3.67
N VAL A 44 -10.96 3.25 2.54
CA VAL A 44 -12.33 3.50 2.05
C VAL A 44 -13.37 2.76 2.91
N LEU A 45 -13.03 1.54 3.33
CA LEU A 45 -13.90 0.70 4.14
C LEU A 45 -13.86 1.07 5.64
N GLU A 46 -12.91 1.89 6.09
CA GLU A 46 -12.72 2.26 7.50
C GLU A 46 -14.00 2.81 8.14
N ALA A 47 -14.73 3.67 7.42
CA ALA A 47 -15.99 4.24 7.88
C ALA A 47 -17.12 3.19 8.06
N ASN A 48 -17.04 2.06 7.37
CA ASN A 48 -18.06 0.99 7.39
C ASN A 48 -17.49 -0.34 7.90
N LYS A 49 -16.31 -0.35 8.54
CA LYS A 49 -15.58 -1.57 8.89
C LYS A 49 -16.39 -2.52 9.77
N GLN A 50 -17.11 -1.98 10.75
CA GLN A 50 -17.99 -2.76 11.63
C GLN A 50 -19.14 -3.43 10.86
N LYS A 51 -19.68 -2.79 9.81
CA LYS A 51 -20.76 -3.37 8.99
C LYS A 51 -20.25 -4.49 8.08
N VAL A 52 -19.00 -4.39 7.61
CA VAL A 52 -18.39 -5.39 6.72
C VAL A 52 -17.94 -6.63 7.50
N LEU A 53 -17.50 -6.48 8.75
CA LEU A 53 -17.03 -7.60 9.58
C LEU A 53 -18.16 -8.44 10.21
N VAL A 54 -19.39 -7.94 10.20
CA VAL A 54 -20.57 -8.61 10.78
C VAL A 54 -21.40 -9.34 9.71
N ALA A 55 -21.10 -9.14 8.42
CA ALA A 55 -21.69 -9.87 7.30
C ALA A 55 -20.91 -11.16 7.02
#